data_AF-A0A9D2PUT0-F1
#
_entry.id   AF-A0A9D2PUT0-F1
#
_cell.length_a   1.000
_cell.length_b   1.000
_cell.length_c   1.000
_cell.angle_alpha   90.00
_cell.angle_beta   90.00
_cell.angle_gamma   90.00
#
_symmetry.space_group_name_H-M   'P 1'
#
loop_
_entity.id
_entity.type
_entity.pdbx_description
1 polymer ?
#
loop_
_entity_poly.entity_id
_entity_poly.type
_entity_poly.pdbx_seq_one_letter_code
_entity_poly.pdbx_strand_id
1 'polypeptide(L)'
;MKKHMKVMAALSTTALMAVFAPALAESGNAATVYAASAGWTEEDGGWVYYDSDGYRLTDTWKREGDSWYYLDSDGMRASNLQVDEYYVGEDGKRVANTWISIENEDYSYGDDEPEFYWYYYGKDGKMSASRWVKIDGHSYYFNEEGHMMTGSVNIDGDNYYLGEEGDGKMKTGWILLEDETDDPDVTESWFYYDRNGKRVENQVDKKINGAYYTFEDGRMVTGWYRLPQETADTENVSAENAETSENVATESTASQEGNAVEAAAAVSKEENAGLYQYYDEDGKRASGWRTIEGIEGLSQEDETYRFYFKNGKPHHAESGIELFSVDSKKYAFNAKGEMLTGKQSITGQDGVTANYYFGEDGIMRTGKQVIEDEDTGERQNWYFETDGAGKGRGYHGIKDGVLYIQGLRQEADRDLRYSPVELDGVSYLVNVNGTVQKASSGSKSSVREDLGNGYKDFEDEDGNIWVVNTQGQIQN
;
A
#
# COMPACT_ATOMS: atom_id res chain seq x y z
N MET A 1 -48.38 20.61 -24.62
CA MET A 1 -48.40 20.87 -23.16
C MET A 1 -47.02 21.38 -22.80
N LYS A 2 -46.85 22.69 -22.62
CA LYS A 2 -45.58 23.28 -22.20
C LYS A 2 -45.45 23.04 -20.69
N LYS A 3 -44.49 22.23 -20.27
CA LYS A 3 -44.16 22.04 -18.84
C LYS A 3 -43.39 23.29 -18.38
N HIS A 4 -43.86 23.92 -17.31
CA HIS A 4 -43.12 24.97 -16.63
C HIS A 4 -42.07 24.32 -15.75
N MET A 5 -40.79 24.39 -16.15
CA MET A 5 -39.66 24.01 -15.30
C MET A 5 -39.48 25.05 -14.19
N LYS A 6 -39.39 24.57 -12.95
CA LYS A 6 -39.12 25.40 -11.77
C LYS A 6 -37.60 25.46 -11.59
N VAL A 7 -37.04 26.66 -11.57
CA VAL A 7 -35.60 26.89 -11.37
C VAL A 7 -35.41 27.53 -10.00
N MET A 8 -34.43 27.06 -9.23
CA MET A 8 -34.13 27.59 -7.90
C MET A 8 -32.69 28.13 -7.87
N ALA A 9 -32.60 29.45 -7.71
CA ALA A 9 -31.40 30.27 -7.43
C ALA A 9 -30.37 30.49 -8.55
N ALA A 10 -30.38 31.70 -9.11
CA ALA A 10 -29.22 32.31 -9.76
C ALA A 10 -28.45 33.17 -8.73
N LEU A 11 -27.23 32.80 -8.37
CA LEU A 11 -26.38 33.60 -7.49
C LEU A 11 -25.66 34.69 -8.32
N SER A 12 -26.07 35.94 -8.19
CA SER A 12 -25.44 37.09 -8.86
C SER A 12 -24.83 38.08 -7.87
N THR A 13 -23.68 38.68 -8.24
CA THR A 13 -23.04 39.77 -7.51
C THR A 13 -23.46 41.11 -8.13
N THR A 14 -24.35 41.85 -7.46
CA THR A 14 -24.97 43.08 -7.98
C THR A 14 -24.12 44.34 -7.74
N ALA A 15 -23.99 45.20 -8.75
CA ALA A 15 -23.58 46.60 -8.59
C ALA A 15 -24.68 47.54 -9.11
N LEU A 16 -25.20 48.40 -8.23
CA LEU A 16 -26.18 49.46 -8.52
C LEU A 16 -25.56 50.58 -9.36
N MET A 17 -26.32 51.13 -10.33
CA MET A 17 -26.35 52.57 -10.59
C MET A 17 -27.73 53.04 -11.09
N ALA A 18 -28.24 54.09 -10.44
CA ALA A 18 -29.43 54.85 -10.80
C ALA A 18 -29.04 56.11 -11.56
N VAL A 19 -29.87 56.60 -12.49
CA VAL A 19 -30.05 58.05 -12.75
C VAL A 19 -31.27 58.40 -13.65
N PHE A 20 -32.10 59.29 -13.10
CA PHE A 20 -32.85 60.44 -13.67
C PHE A 20 -33.89 60.30 -14.81
N ALA A 21 -35.13 60.71 -14.48
CA ALA A 21 -36.14 61.23 -15.39
C ALA A 21 -35.98 62.76 -15.61
N PRO A 22 -36.54 63.30 -16.70
CA PRO A 22 -37.62 64.27 -16.51
C PRO A 22 -38.80 64.12 -17.49
N ALA A 23 -39.97 64.54 -17.03
CA ALA A 23 -41.20 64.68 -17.82
C ALA A 23 -41.31 66.07 -18.47
N LEU A 24 -41.91 66.14 -19.66
CA LEU A 24 -42.59 67.33 -20.18
C LEU A 24 -43.61 66.91 -21.26
N ALA A 25 -44.84 67.39 -21.09
CA ALA A 25 -45.96 67.23 -22.02
C ALA A 25 -46.15 68.52 -22.85
N GLU A 26 -46.58 68.40 -24.11
CA GLU A 26 -47.87 68.96 -24.59
C GLU A 26 -48.13 68.74 -26.10
N SER A 27 -49.38 68.30 -26.35
CA SER A 27 -50.31 68.39 -27.50
C SER A 27 -49.91 68.78 -28.93
N GLY A 28 -50.43 67.98 -29.88
CA GLY A 28 -50.76 68.42 -31.25
C GLY A 28 -51.37 67.29 -32.10
N ASN A 29 -52.67 67.38 -32.43
CA ASN A 29 -53.37 66.47 -33.34
C ASN A 29 -53.02 66.74 -34.81
N ALA A 30 -52.50 65.73 -35.51
CA ALA A 30 -52.55 65.61 -36.97
C ALA A 30 -52.53 64.11 -37.32
N ALA A 31 -53.33 63.72 -38.33
CA ALA A 31 -53.57 62.33 -38.71
C ALA A 31 -52.28 61.54 -38.99
N THR A 32 -51.99 60.57 -38.12
CA THR A 32 -50.83 59.67 -38.26
C THR A 32 -51.29 58.37 -38.89
N VAL A 33 -50.75 58.07 -40.07
CA VAL A 33 -50.53 56.67 -40.48
C VAL A 33 -49.81 56.01 -39.31
N TYR A 34 -50.31 54.91 -38.75
CA TYR A 34 -49.62 54.22 -37.66
C TYR A 34 -48.23 53.82 -38.16
N ALA A 35 -47.21 54.63 -37.84
CA ALA A 35 -45.84 54.18 -37.84
C ALA A 35 -45.77 53.20 -36.68
N ALA A 36 -45.76 51.90 -36.98
CA ALA A 36 -45.51 50.89 -35.97
C ALA A 36 -44.16 51.23 -35.34
N SER A 37 -44.17 51.61 -34.07
CA SER A 37 -42.93 51.92 -33.35
C SER A 37 -42.24 50.60 -33.03
N ALA A 38 -41.10 50.36 -33.67
CA ALA A 38 -40.24 49.24 -33.30
C ALA A 38 -39.88 49.32 -31.82
N GLY A 39 -39.94 48.20 -31.11
CA GLY A 39 -39.61 48.19 -29.70
C GLY A 39 -40.27 47.05 -28.93
N TRP A 40 -39.96 47.03 -27.64
CA TRP A 40 -40.56 46.13 -26.68
C TRP A 40 -41.96 46.60 -26.30
N THR A 41 -42.91 45.67 -26.35
CA THR A 41 -44.31 45.87 -25.98
C THR A 41 -44.72 44.80 -24.97
N GLU A 42 -45.46 45.16 -23.93
CA GLU A 42 -46.01 44.22 -22.96
C GLU A 42 -47.36 43.70 -23.44
N GLU A 43 -47.51 42.38 -23.57
CA GLU A 43 -48.73 41.71 -24.03
C GLU A 43 -48.97 40.43 -23.21
N ASP A 44 -50.21 40.23 -22.75
CA ASP A 44 -50.63 39.04 -21.98
C ASP A 44 -49.75 38.68 -20.77
N GLY A 45 -49.14 39.70 -20.14
CA GLY A 45 -48.23 39.54 -19.00
C GLY A 45 -46.80 39.10 -19.37
N GLY A 46 -46.48 39.07 -20.67
CA GLY A 46 -45.14 38.85 -21.21
C GLY A 46 -44.66 40.04 -22.04
N TRP A 47 -43.45 39.94 -22.58
CA TRP A 47 -42.85 40.96 -23.43
C TRP A 47 -42.64 40.44 -24.85
N VAL A 48 -43.00 41.23 -25.85
CA VAL A 48 -42.78 40.95 -27.27
C VAL A 48 -41.94 42.06 -27.89
N TYR A 49 -41.31 41.80 -29.04
CA TYR A 49 -40.57 42.82 -29.77
C TYR A 49 -41.10 42.96 -31.20
N TYR A 50 -41.47 44.19 -31.58
CA TYR A 50 -41.85 44.54 -32.94
C TYR A 50 -40.68 45.20 -33.69
N ASP A 51 -40.46 44.79 -34.93
CA ASP A 51 -39.51 45.46 -35.83
C ASP A 51 -40.06 46.79 -36.38
N SER A 52 -39.29 47.46 -37.24
CA SER A 52 -39.66 48.75 -37.85
C SER A 52 -40.86 48.69 -38.77
N ASP A 53 -41.19 47.49 -39.26
CA ASP A 53 -42.31 47.25 -40.16
C ASP A 53 -43.56 46.81 -39.39
N GLY A 54 -43.46 46.69 -38.06
CA GLY A 54 -44.55 46.28 -37.17
C GLY A 54 -44.76 44.76 -37.13
N TYR A 55 -43.80 43.97 -37.59
CA TYR A 55 -43.84 42.52 -37.45
C TYR A 55 -43.19 42.09 -36.13
N ARG A 56 -43.81 41.10 -35.49
CA ARG A 56 -43.30 40.51 -34.24
C ARG A 56 -42.12 39.60 -34.55
N LEU A 57 -41.05 39.73 -33.76
CA LEU A 57 -39.92 38.81 -33.81
C LEU A 57 -40.24 37.51 -33.05
N THR A 58 -39.87 36.37 -33.65
CA THR A 58 -39.99 35.03 -33.08
C THR A 58 -38.71 34.24 -33.31
N ASP A 59 -38.44 33.24 -32.48
CA ASP A 59 -37.27 32.34 -32.55
C ASP A 59 -35.94 33.09 -32.77
N THR A 60 -35.73 34.20 -32.05
CA THR A 60 -34.59 35.06 -32.32
C THR A 60 -34.11 35.84 -31.10
N TRP A 61 -32.82 36.20 -31.13
CA TRP A 61 -32.18 37.00 -30.10
C TRP A 61 -32.33 38.50 -30.39
N LYS A 62 -32.77 39.25 -29.39
CA LYS A 62 -32.82 40.70 -29.40
C LYS A 62 -31.92 41.28 -28.33
N ARG A 63 -31.01 42.16 -28.74
CA ARG A 63 -30.20 42.97 -27.83
C ARG A 63 -30.95 44.26 -27.48
N GLU A 64 -30.98 44.58 -26.19
CA GLU A 64 -31.37 45.89 -25.66
C GLU A 64 -30.31 46.34 -24.65
N GLY A 65 -29.71 47.50 -24.88
CA GLY A 65 -28.55 47.95 -24.11
C GLY A 65 -27.42 46.93 -24.18
N ASP A 66 -26.95 46.47 -23.03
CA ASP A 66 -25.92 45.43 -22.90
C ASP A 66 -26.48 44.03 -22.66
N SER A 67 -27.80 43.89 -22.62
CA SER A 67 -28.48 42.64 -22.35
C SER A 67 -29.03 42.01 -23.63
N TRP A 68 -28.96 40.68 -23.68
CA TRP A 68 -29.55 39.88 -24.74
C TRP A 68 -30.78 39.16 -24.20
N TYR A 69 -31.83 39.12 -25.00
CA TYR A 69 -33.11 38.49 -24.70
C TYR A 69 -33.48 37.56 -25.85
N TYR A 70 -34.12 36.43 -25.55
CA TYR A 70 -34.61 35.51 -26.58
C TYR A 70 -36.13 35.63 -26.71
N LEU A 71 -36.63 35.70 -27.94
CA LEU A 71 -38.05 35.66 -28.26
C LEU A 71 -38.36 34.24 -28.74
N ASP A 72 -39.27 33.55 -28.07
CA ASP A 72 -39.62 32.16 -28.38
C ASP A 72 -40.43 32.03 -29.69
N SER A 73 -40.92 30.82 -29.99
CA SER A 73 -41.71 30.54 -31.20
C SER A 73 -43.03 31.30 -31.25
N ASP A 74 -43.56 31.65 -30.08
CA ASP A 74 -44.76 32.49 -29.99
C ASP A 74 -44.37 33.97 -30.12
N GLY A 75 -43.08 34.32 -29.97
CA GLY A 75 -42.53 35.68 -29.97
C GLY A 75 -42.56 36.34 -28.60
N MET A 76 -42.73 35.55 -27.53
CA MET A 76 -42.69 36.01 -26.15
C MET A 76 -41.25 35.95 -25.64
N ARG A 77 -40.86 36.91 -24.81
CA ARG A 77 -39.56 36.94 -24.16
C ARG A 77 -39.42 35.76 -23.21
N ALA A 78 -38.48 34.88 -23.51
CA ALA A 78 -38.16 33.72 -22.69
C ALA A 78 -37.51 34.13 -21.36
N SER A 79 -37.70 33.30 -20.35
CA SER A 79 -37.11 33.42 -19.00
C SER A 79 -36.92 32.03 -18.41
N ASN A 80 -35.88 31.84 -17.61
CA ASN A 80 -35.52 30.55 -17.00
C ASN A 80 -35.44 29.41 -18.04
N LEU A 81 -34.81 29.68 -19.18
CA LEU A 81 -34.81 28.77 -20.33
C LEU A 81 -33.41 28.67 -20.93
N GLN A 82 -32.97 27.45 -21.19
CA GLN A 82 -31.81 27.19 -22.03
C GLN A 82 -32.21 27.29 -23.51
N VAL A 83 -31.42 28.04 -24.26
CA VAL A 83 -31.60 28.29 -25.69
C VAL A 83 -30.25 28.09 -26.37
N ASP A 84 -30.13 27.02 -27.14
CA ASP A 84 -28.86 26.55 -27.71
C ASP A 84 -27.79 26.41 -26.60
N GLU A 85 -26.65 27.07 -26.77
CA GLU A 85 -25.54 27.12 -25.82
C GLU A 85 -25.68 28.23 -24.76
N TYR A 86 -26.81 28.95 -24.70
CA TYR A 86 -27.03 30.10 -23.81
C TYR A 86 -28.19 29.85 -22.85
N TYR A 87 -28.25 30.65 -21.80
CA TYR A 87 -29.36 30.61 -20.85
C TYR A 87 -29.90 32.01 -20.57
N VAL A 88 -31.22 32.14 -20.56
CA VAL A 88 -31.90 33.36 -20.11
C VAL A 88 -32.41 33.16 -18.69
N GLY A 89 -32.02 34.07 -17.79
CA GLY A 89 -32.44 34.04 -16.39
C GLY A 89 -33.91 34.42 -16.20
N GLU A 90 -34.32 34.54 -14.93
CA GLU A 90 -35.69 34.89 -14.55
C GLU A 90 -36.14 36.26 -15.11
N ASP A 91 -35.22 37.22 -15.20
CA ASP A 91 -35.49 38.54 -15.78
C ASP A 91 -35.44 38.55 -17.32
N GLY A 92 -35.26 37.38 -17.94
CA GLY A 92 -35.14 37.17 -19.38
C GLY A 92 -33.80 37.56 -19.98
N LYS A 93 -32.84 38.04 -19.17
CA LYS A 93 -31.51 38.40 -19.67
C LYS A 93 -30.65 37.16 -19.82
N ARG A 94 -29.86 37.12 -20.89
CA ARG A 94 -28.80 36.14 -21.10
C ARG A 94 -27.76 36.23 -19.99
N VAL A 95 -27.51 35.12 -19.30
CA VAL A 95 -26.55 35.04 -18.19
C VAL A 95 -25.11 34.92 -18.69
N ALA A 96 -24.13 35.27 -17.85
CA ALA A 96 -22.70 35.12 -18.13
C ALA A 96 -21.88 35.12 -16.82
N ASN A 97 -20.84 34.29 -16.76
CA ASN A 97 -20.10 33.95 -15.53
C ASN A 97 -21.07 33.53 -14.41
N THR A 98 -21.97 32.60 -14.70
CA THR A 98 -23.08 32.25 -13.82
C THR A 98 -23.26 30.74 -13.76
N TRP A 99 -23.38 30.23 -12.54
CA TRP A 99 -23.84 28.87 -12.27
C TRP A 99 -25.36 28.80 -12.38
N ILE A 100 -25.85 27.78 -13.06
CA ILE A 100 -27.28 27.49 -13.20
C ILE A 100 -27.49 26.03 -12.80
N SER A 101 -28.39 25.77 -11.86
CA SER A 101 -28.88 24.42 -11.56
C SER A 101 -30.24 24.22 -12.22
N ILE A 102 -30.45 23.01 -12.75
CA ILE A 102 -31.71 22.60 -13.37
C ILE A 102 -32.15 21.31 -12.70
N GLU A 103 -33.39 21.27 -12.23
CA GLU A 103 -34.01 20.07 -11.65
C GLU A 103 -34.02 18.95 -12.69
N ASN A 104 -33.55 17.78 -12.30
CA ASN A 104 -33.62 16.59 -13.12
C ASN A 104 -35.02 15.98 -13.03
N GLU A 105 -35.82 16.12 -14.10
CA GLU A 105 -37.20 15.59 -14.12
C GLU A 105 -37.26 14.05 -13.97
N ASP A 106 -36.17 13.35 -14.29
CA ASP A 106 -36.08 11.89 -14.27
C ASP A 106 -35.56 11.34 -12.93
N TYR A 107 -35.18 12.22 -11.99
CA TYR A 107 -34.69 11.87 -10.65
C TYR A 107 -35.62 10.90 -9.88
N SER A 108 -36.95 11.02 -10.08
CA SER A 108 -37.91 10.15 -9.40
C SER A 108 -37.89 8.69 -9.88
N TYR A 109 -37.13 8.35 -10.93
CA TYR A 109 -37.14 7.04 -11.58
C TYR A 109 -35.81 6.27 -11.54
N GLY A 110 -34.72 6.89 -11.10
CA GLY A 110 -33.40 6.26 -10.97
C GLY A 110 -32.81 6.45 -9.58
N ASP A 111 -32.25 5.38 -9.00
CA ASP A 111 -31.66 5.41 -7.66
C ASP A 111 -30.33 6.21 -7.59
N ASP A 112 -29.69 6.48 -8.75
CA ASP A 112 -28.34 7.05 -8.84
C ASP A 112 -28.24 8.35 -9.67
N GLU A 113 -29.36 8.93 -10.11
CA GLU A 113 -29.34 10.20 -10.82
C GLU A 113 -29.30 11.38 -9.83
N PRO A 114 -28.58 12.48 -10.13
CA PRO A 114 -28.59 13.64 -9.26
C PRO A 114 -29.95 14.36 -9.33
N GLU A 115 -30.35 14.97 -8.22
CA GLU A 115 -31.58 15.78 -8.16
C GLU A 115 -31.48 17.01 -9.07
N PHE A 116 -30.27 17.54 -9.26
CA PHE A 116 -29.99 18.71 -10.08
C PHE A 116 -28.77 18.53 -10.97
N TYR A 117 -28.90 18.97 -12.22
CA TYR A 117 -27.77 19.18 -13.10
C TYR A 117 -27.24 20.61 -12.98
N TRP A 118 -25.93 20.73 -12.78
CA TRP A 118 -25.24 22.01 -12.64
C TRP A 118 -24.53 22.38 -13.94
N TYR A 119 -24.73 23.61 -14.40
CA TYR A 119 -24.15 24.19 -15.60
C TYR A 119 -23.39 25.45 -15.27
N TYR A 120 -22.36 25.76 -16.07
CA TYR A 120 -21.66 27.03 -15.98
C TYR A 120 -21.60 27.75 -17.31
N TYR A 121 -22.15 28.96 -17.33
CA TYR A 121 -22.14 29.85 -18.48
C TYR A 121 -20.96 30.81 -18.35
N GLY A 122 -20.02 30.73 -19.29
CA GLY A 122 -18.77 31.48 -19.31
C GLY A 122 -18.96 32.97 -19.56
N LYS A 123 -17.85 33.70 -19.72
CA LYS A 123 -17.83 35.15 -19.91
C LYS A 123 -18.53 35.62 -21.19
N ASP A 124 -18.49 34.81 -22.23
CA ASP A 124 -19.21 35.04 -23.50
C ASP A 124 -20.70 34.70 -23.41
N GLY A 125 -21.13 34.12 -22.29
CA GLY A 125 -22.48 33.63 -22.03
C GLY A 125 -22.72 32.21 -22.53
N LYS A 126 -21.71 31.53 -23.08
CA LYS A 126 -21.84 30.16 -23.59
C LYS A 126 -21.70 29.15 -22.46
N MET A 127 -22.46 28.07 -22.55
CA MET A 127 -22.36 26.90 -21.68
C MET A 127 -20.99 26.25 -21.82
N SER A 128 -20.44 25.81 -20.70
CA SER A 128 -19.21 25.01 -20.66
C SER A 128 -19.56 23.55 -20.90
N ALA A 129 -18.95 22.91 -21.90
CA ALA A 129 -19.15 21.50 -22.22
C ALA A 129 -17.83 20.86 -22.69
N SER A 130 -17.65 19.57 -22.38
CA SER A 130 -16.49 18.73 -22.71
C SER A 130 -15.14 19.36 -22.33
N ARG A 131 -15.05 19.97 -21.14
CA ARG A 131 -13.84 20.71 -20.76
C ARG A 131 -13.68 20.94 -19.27
N TRP A 132 -12.41 21.15 -18.90
CA TRP A 132 -12.04 21.77 -17.64
C TRP A 132 -12.29 23.29 -17.65
N VAL A 133 -12.84 23.79 -16.54
CA VAL A 133 -13.03 25.22 -16.29
C VAL A 133 -12.55 25.55 -14.88
N LYS A 134 -11.81 26.65 -14.75
CA LYS A 134 -11.38 27.17 -13.46
C LYS A 134 -12.30 28.30 -13.00
N ILE A 135 -12.99 28.08 -11.88
CA ILE A 135 -14.00 28.99 -11.32
C ILE A 135 -13.64 29.22 -9.86
N ASP A 136 -13.49 30.49 -9.47
CA ASP A 136 -13.12 30.91 -8.11
C ASP A 136 -11.93 30.14 -7.51
N GLY A 137 -10.93 29.86 -8.34
CA GLY A 137 -9.70 29.17 -7.93
C GLY A 137 -9.75 27.65 -7.99
N HIS A 138 -10.92 27.04 -8.19
CA HIS A 138 -11.12 25.60 -8.24
C HIS A 138 -11.35 25.11 -9.67
N SER A 139 -10.94 23.87 -9.95
CA SER A 139 -11.13 23.24 -11.25
C SER A 139 -12.37 22.37 -11.22
N TYR A 140 -13.19 22.49 -12.26
CA TYR A 140 -14.41 21.73 -12.50
C TYR A 140 -14.34 21.13 -13.90
N TYR A 141 -14.94 19.97 -14.10
CA TYR A 141 -15.10 19.38 -15.42
C TYR A 141 -16.57 19.32 -15.80
N PHE A 142 -16.88 19.67 -17.06
CA PHE A 142 -18.22 19.58 -17.62
C PHE A 142 -18.23 18.54 -18.74
N ASN A 143 -19.21 17.64 -18.73
CA ASN A 143 -19.38 16.61 -19.77
C ASN A 143 -19.92 17.19 -21.09
N GLU A 144 -20.25 16.34 -22.05
CA GLU A 144 -20.70 16.75 -23.39
C GLU A 144 -22.04 17.50 -23.36
N GLU A 145 -22.91 17.15 -22.43
CA GLU A 145 -24.19 17.80 -22.17
C GLU A 145 -24.03 19.12 -21.38
N GLY A 146 -22.84 19.41 -20.87
CA GLY A 146 -22.55 20.59 -20.05
C GLY A 146 -22.91 20.42 -18.58
N HIS A 147 -23.19 19.19 -18.12
CA HIS A 147 -23.34 18.88 -16.71
C HIS A 147 -21.98 18.90 -16.02
N MET A 148 -21.91 19.56 -14.87
CA MET A 148 -20.77 19.52 -13.97
C MET A 148 -20.62 18.11 -13.41
N MET A 149 -19.44 17.54 -13.58
CA MET A 149 -19.12 16.22 -13.08
C MET A 149 -18.75 16.25 -11.59
N THR A 150 -19.16 15.23 -10.85
CA THR A 150 -18.84 14.94 -9.44
C THR A 150 -18.34 13.50 -9.31
N GLY A 151 -17.86 13.12 -8.12
CA GLY A 151 -17.42 11.76 -7.82
C GLY A 151 -16.11 11.37 -8.52
N SER A 152 -15.88 10.07 -8.62
CA SER A 152 -14.74 9.48 -9.34
C SER A 152 -15.03 9.46 -10.84
N VAL A 153 -14.14 10.07 -11.64
CA VAL A 153 -14.34 10.21 -13.08
C VAL A 153 -13.07 9.87 -13.86
N ASN A 154 -13.23 9.19 -14.99
CA ASN A 154 -12.16 8.98 -15.95
C ASN A 154 -12.28 10.01 -17.07
N ILE A 155 -11.24 10.82 -17.25
CA ILE A 155 -11.19 11.87 -18.28
C ILE A 155 -9.89 11.67 -19.06
N ASP A 156 -10.03 11.35 -20.36
CA ASP A 156 -8.92 11.11 -21.28
C ASP A 156 -7.92 10.03 -20.78
N GLY A 157 -8.41 9.01 -20.06
CA GLY A 157 -7.61 7.91 -19.54
C GLY A 157 -6.99 8.15 -18.16
N ASP A 158 -7.13 9.35 -17.59
CA ASP A 158 -6.70 9.64 -16.22
C ASP A 158 -7.90 9.66 -15.26
N ASN A 159 -7.72 9.14 -14.05
CA ASN A 159 -8.75 9.16 -13.01
C ASN A 159 -8.64 10.42 -12.12
N TYR A 160 -9.77 11.07 -11.88
CA TYR A 160 -9.90 12.25 -11.01
C TYR A 160 -11.00 12.03 -9.99
N TYR A 161 -10.97 12.79 -8.90
CA TYR A 161 -12.08 12.88 -7.96
C TYR A 161 -12.55 14.33 -7.86
N LEU A 162 -13.82 14.56 -8.18
CA LEU A 162 -14.45 15.89 -8.27
C LEU A 162 -15.33 16.21 -7.06
N GLY A 163 -15.09 15.56 -5.93
CA GLY A 163 -15.87 15.76 -4.70
C GLY A 163 -17.25 15.08 -4.74
N GLU A 164 -18.02 15.23 -3.69
CA GLU A 164 -19.38 14.68 -3.59
C GLU A 164 -20.38 15.48 -4.44
N GLU A 165 -21.63 15.00 -4.46
CA GLU A 165 -22.73 15.66 -5.16
C GLU A 165 -22.83 17.16 -4.77
N GLY A 166 -22.90 18.02 -5.78
CA GLY A 166 -22.96 19.47 -5.60
C GLY A 166 -21.63 20.18 -5.29
N ASP A 167 -20.52 19.47 -5.06
CA ASP A 167 -19.20 20.11 -4.88
C ASP A 167 -18.50 20.38 -6.22
N GLY A 168 -18.30 19.33 -7.04
CA GLY A 168 -17.69 19.38 -8.37
C GLY A 168 -16.21 19.81 -8.43
N LYS A 169 -15.61 20.15 -7.28
CA LYS A 169 -14.24 20.64 -7.18
C LYS A 169 -13.26 19.48 -7.28
N MET A 170 -12.36 19.54 -8.25
CA MET A 170 -11.24 18.62 -8.36
C MET A 170 -10.40 18.59 -7.08
N LYS A 171 -10.25 17.39 -6.51
CA LYS A 171 -9.47 17.14 -5.30
C LYS A 171 -8.05 16.69 -5.64
N THR A 172 -7.15 16.88 -4.67
CA THR A 172 -5.75 16.49 -4.74
C THR A 172 -5.32 15.97 -3.37
N GLY A 173 -4.28 15.15 -3.31
CA GLY A 173 -3.75 14.58 -2.07
C GLY A 173 -4.42 13.26 -1.70
N TRP A 174 -4.32 12.91 -0.41
CA TRP A 174 -4.91 11.70 0.15
C TRP A 174 -6.42 11.84 0.31
N ILE A 175 -7.17 10.86 -0.18
CA ILE A 175 -8.63 10.81 -0.09
C ILE A 175 -9.02 9.36 0.23
N LEU A 176 -9.81 9.18 1.29
CA LEU A 176 -10.45 7.91 1.63
C LEU A 176 -11.78 7.86 0.87
N LEU A 177 -12.00 6.81 0.10
CA LEU A 177 -13.22 6.62 -0.69
C LEU A 177 -13.76 5.22 -0.43
N GLU A 178 -15.08 5.07 -0.55
CA GLU A 178 -15.72 3.76 -0.62
C GLU A 178 -15.10 2.94 -1.75
N ASP A 179 -14.91 1.65 -1.49
CA ASP A 179 -14.23 0.74 -2.39
C ASP A 179 -15.05 -0.53 -2.56
N GLU A 180 -15.40 -0.82 -3.80
CA GLU A 180 -16.10 -2.05 -4.18
C GLU A 180 -15.05 -3.12 -4.45
N THR A 181 -14.59 -3.76 -3.38
CA THR A 181 -13.71 -4.92 -3.48
C THR A 181 -14.49 -6.22 -3.28
N ASP A 182 -13.93 -7.34 -3.75
CA ASP A 182 -14.49 -8.67 -3.46
C ASP A 182 -14.33 -9.07 -1.98
N ASP A 183 -13.53 -8.33 -1.21
CA ASP A 183 -13.35 -8.52 0.22
C ASP A 183 -14.39 -7.71 1.01
N PRO A 184 -15.37 -8.38 1.67
CA PRO A 184 -16.42 -7.68 2.41
C PRO A 184 -15.90 -6.92 3.64
N ASP A 185 -14.68 -7.21 4.10
CA ASP A 185 -14.07 -6.50 5.24
C ASP A 185 -13.41 -5.18 4.81
N VAL A 186 -13.23 -4.96 3.50
CA VAL A 186 -12.70 -3.72 2.93
C VAL A 186 -13.83 -2.90 2.30
N THR A 187 -14.32 -1.91 3.06
CA THR A 187 -15.38 -0.99 2.58
C THR A 187 -14.84 0.32 2.03
N GLU A 188 -13.61 0.70 2.39
CA GLU A 188 -12.98 1.95 2.01
C GLU A 188 -11.49 1.77 1.77
N SER A 189 -10.94 2.51 0.81
CA SER A 189 -9.52 2.51 0.48
C SER A 189 -8.97 3.93 0.38
N TRP A 190 -7.69 4.08 0.74
CA TRP A 190 -6.96 5.32 0.55
C TRP A 190 -6.46 5.43 -0.89
N PHE A 191 -6.75 6.56 -1.54
CA PHE A 191 -6.24 6.93 -2.85
C PHE A 191 -5.39 8.20 -2.73
N TYR A 192 -4.42 8.36 -3.63
CA TYR A 192 -3.64 9.59 -3.72
C TYR A 192 -3.78 10.24 -5.09
N TYR A 193 -4.24 11.48 -5.10
CA TYR A 193 -4.34 12.31 -6.29
C TYR A 193 -3.16 13.29 -6.33
N ASP A 194 -2.46 13.37 -7.45
CA ASP A 194 -1.31 14.23 -7.61
C ASP A 194 -1.72 15.73 -7.63
N ARG A 195 -0.74 16.61 -7.82
CA ARG A 195 -0.99 18.07 -7.82
C ARG A 195 -1.89 18.55 -8.98
N ASN A 196 -2.02 17.74 -10.02
CA ASN A 196 -2.91 17.98 -11.16
C ASN A 196 -4.26 17.27 -11.01
N GLY A 197 -4.49 16.60 -9.87
CA GLY A 197 -5.72 15.85 -9.59
C GLY A 197 -5.75 14.45 -10.21
N LYS A 198 -4.64 13.96 -10.77
CA LYS A 198 -4.58 12.61 -11.35
C LYS A 198 -4.32 11.58 -10.26
N ARG A 199 -5.14 10.53 -10.20
CA ARG A 199 -4.95 9.41 -9.27
C ARG A 199 -3.64 8.69 -9.58
N VAL A 200 -2.89 8.37 -8.53
CA VAL A 200 -1.73 7.48 -8.64
C VAL A 200 -2.23 6.06 -8.68
N GLU A 201 -2.06 5.39 -9.82
CA GLU A 201 -2.35 3.97 -10.03
C GLU A 201 -1.13 3.10 -9.64
N ASN A 202 -1.05 1.89 -10.19
CA ASN A 202 0.01 0.87 -10.09
C ASN A 202 1.46 1.41 -10.05
N GLN A 203 1.91 1.88 -8.88
CA GLN A 203 3.24 2.45 -8.65
C GLN A 203 3.81 1.95 -7.33
N VAL A 204 4.94 1.27 -7.42
CA VAL A 204 5.73 0.85 -6.25
C VAL A 204 6.59 2.01 -5.77
N ASP A 205 6.65 2.23 -4.46
CA ASP A 205 7.55 3.20 -3.83
C ASP A 205 7.36 4.65 -4.32
N LYS A 206 6.11 5.07 -4.49
CA LYS A 206 5.76 6.47 -4.70
C LYS A 206 6.16 7.31 -3.49
N LYS A 207 7.06 8.27 -3.71
CA LYS A 207 7.47 9.21 -2.67
C LYS A 207 6.45 10.33 -2.49
N ILE A 208 5.85 10.42 -1.30
CA ILE A 208 4.88 11.45 -0.92
C ILE A 208 5.30 12.04 0.42
N ASN A 209 5.54 13.36 0.48
CA ASN A 209 5.93 14.08 1.69
C ASN A 209 7.11 13.46 2.48
N GLY A 210 8.04 12.81 1.77
CA GLY A 210 9.24 12.20 2.37
C GLY A 210 9.10 10.73 2.76
N ALA A 211 7.88 10.18 2.79
CA ALA A 211 7.63 8.75 2.95
C ALA A 211 7.38 8.08 1.59
N TYR A 212 7.42 6.75 1.58
CA TYR A 212 7.22 5.91 0.39
C TYR A 212 5.98 5.06 0.57
N TYR A 213 5.16 4.98 -0.47
CA TYR A 213 3.87 4.28 -0.50
C TYR A 213 3.79 3.45 -1.78
N THR A 214 3.02 2.37 -1.77
CA THR A 214 2.74 1.60 -2.98
C THR A 214 1.25 1.62 -3.27
N PHE A 215 0.92 1.65 -4.54
CA PHE A 215 -0.46 1.66 -5.02
C PHE A 215 -0.70 0.50 -5.98
N GLU A 216 -1.83 -0.16 -5.82
CA GLU A 216 -2.34 -1.22 -6.69
C GLU A 216 -3.79 -0.88 -7.06
N ASP A 217 -4.08 -0.76 -8.36
CA ASP A 217 -5.35 -0.27 -8.91
C ASP A 217 -5.84 1.05 -8.30
N GLY A 218 -4.88 1.90 -7.91
CA GLY A 218 -5.10 3.20 -7.30
C GLY A 218 -5.17 3.17 -5.77
N ARG A 219 -5.39 1.99 -5.18
CA ARG A 219 -5.51 1.78 -3.74
C ARG A 219 -4.15 1.77 -3.09
N MET A 220 -4.02 2.48 -1.98
CA MET A 220 -2.81 2.43 -1.16
C MET A 220 -2.67 1.06 -0.51
N VAL A 221 -1.53 0.42 -0.72
CA VAL A 221 -1.22 -0.89 -0.16
C VAL A 221 -0.74 -0.75 1.29
N THR A 222 -1.25 -1.62 2.16
CA THR A 222 -0.76 -1.88 3.52
C THR A 222 -0.39 -3.36 3.65
N GLY A 223 0.47 -3.70 4.62
CA GLY A 223 0.87 -5.09 4.85
C GLY A 223 1.94 -5.59 3.86
N TRP A 224 1.94 -6.90 3.64
CA TRP A 224 2.87 -7.56 2.72
C TRP A 224 2.47 -7.31 1.27
N TYR A 225 3.42 -6.81 0.48
CA TYR A 225 3.27 -6.59 -0.95
C TYR A 225 4.31 -7.40 -1.72
N ARG A 226 3.84 -8.29 -2.61
CA ARG A 226 4.73 -9.04 -3.50
C ARG A 226 5.16 -8.14 -4.64
N LEU A 227 6.47 -7.96 -4.81
CA LEU A 227 6.99 -7.11 -5.86
C LEU A 227 6.71 -7.72 -7.24
N PRO A 228 6.29 -6.91 -8.24
CA PRO A 228 6.21 -7.38 -9.61
C PRO A 228 7.59 -7.86 -10.06
N GLN A 229 7.63 -9.02 -10.72
CA GLN A 229 8.86 -9.53 -11.30
C GLN A 229 9.29 -8.57 -12.41
N GLU A 230 10.47 -7.96 -12.27
CA GLU A 230 11.06 -7.26 -13.41
C GLU A 230 11.30 -8.29 -14.51
N THR A 231 10.50 -8.21 -15.58
CA THR A 231 10.85 -8.85 -16.85
C THR A 231 12.09 -8.12 -17.34
N ALA A 232 13.25 -8.77 -17.25
CA ALA A 232 14.37 -8.34 -18.07
C ALA A 232 13.89 -8.40 -19.53
N ASP A 233 13.97 -7.26 -20.23
CA ASP A 233 13.50 -6.92 -21.59
C ASP A 233 12.23 -6.03 -21.55
N THR A 234 12.22 -4.75 -21.96
CA THR A 234 12.97 -4.09 -23.03
C THR A 234 13.03 -2.59 -22.77
N GLU A 235 14.21 -1.99 -22.93
CA GLU A 235 14.34 -0.56 -23.14
C GLU A 235 13.56 -0.14 -24.40
N ASN A 236 12.74 0.90 -24.28
CA ASN A 236 12.59 1.97 -25.26
C ASN A 236 12.23 1.58 -26.73
N VAL A 237 10.93 1.49 -27.05
CA VAL A 237 10.45 1.95 -28.36
C VAL A 237 9.12 2.69 -28.22
N SER A 238 9.15 3.92 -28.70
CA SER A 238 8.05 4.83 -28.99
C SER A 238 6.91 4.22 -29.81
N ALA A 239 5.72 4.80 -29.62
CA ALA A 239 4.50 4.71 -30.43
C ALA A 239 4.66 4.30 -31.90
N GLU A 240 3.78 3.42 -32.39
CA GLU A 240 2.69 3.76 -33.32
C GLU A 240 1.86 2.54 -33.75
N ASN A 241 0.54 2.75 -33.72
CA ASN A 241 -0.51 2.25 -34.61
C ASN A 241 -0.79 0.75 -34.86
N ALA A 242 -2.03 0.41 -34.48
CA ALA A 242 -3.12 -0.05 -35.36
C ALA A 242 -3.49 -1.54 -35.38
N GLU A 243 -4.73 -1.72 -34.92
CA GLU A 243 -5.81 -2.49 -35.56
C GLU A 243 -6.01 -3.99 -35.23
N THR A 244 -7.09 -4.21 -34.46
CA THR A 244 -8.20 -5.15 -34.69
C THR A 244 -7.89 -6.63 -34.89
N SER A 245 -8.43 -7.47 -34.00
CA SER A 245 -9.72 -8.13 -34.27
C SER A 245 -10.26 -8.84 -33.03
N GLU A 246 -11.58 -8.72 -32.87
CA GLU A 246 -12.47 -9.55 -32.05
C GLU A 246 -12.15 -11.06 -32.18
N ASN A 247 -12.40 -11.85 -31.13
CA ASN A 247 -13.71 -12.51 -30.95
C ASN A 247 -13.64 -13.75 -30.02
N VAL A 248 -14.75 -13.94 -29.29
CA VAL A 248 -15.33 -15.13 -28.64
C VAL A 248 -14.57 -15.86 -27.52
N ALA A 249 -15.27 -15.86 -26.38
CA ALA A 249 -15.21 -16.82 -25.28
C ALA A 249 -15.05 -18.29 -25.69
N THR A 250 -14.48 -19.10 -24.81
CA THR A 250 -15.12 -20.35 -24.34
C THR A 250 -14.37 -20.90 -23.13
N GLU A 251 -15.15 -21.26 -22.12
CA GLU A 251 -14.74 -22.04 -20.95
C GLU A 251 -14.24 -23.44 -21.34
N SER A 252 -13.57 -24.06 -20.37
CA SER A 252 -13.64 -25.48 -19.99
C SER A 252 -12.38 -26.37 -20.20
N THR A 253 -11.76 -26.66 -19.05
CA THR A 253 -11.44 -27.99 -18.49
C THR A 253 -10.46 -28.93 -19.22
N ALA A 254 -9.30 -29.11 -18.58
CA ALA A 254 -8.49 -30.32 -18.37
C ALA A 254 -8.40 -31.42 -19.46
N SER A 255 -7.17 -31.71 -19.92
CA SER A 255 -6.44 -32.97 -19.63
C SER A 255 -5.14 -33.10 -20.44
N GLN A 256 -4.26 -33.95 -19.92
CA GLN A 256 -2.81 -34.03 -20.08
C GLN A 256 -2.24 -34.63 -21.38
N GLU A 257 -0.93 -34.35 -21.54
CA GLU A 257 0.18 -35.18 -22.06
C GLU A 257 0.54 -35.14 -23.56
N GLY A 258 1.76 -34.66 -23.85
CA GLY A 258 2.38 -34.76 -25.17
C GLY A 258 3.63 -33.92 -25.46
N ASN A 259 4.65 -33.98 -24.60
CA ASN A 259 6.09 -33.77 -24.84
C ASN A 259 6.58 -32.73 -25.91
N ALA A 260 7.15 -31.61 -25.44
CA ALA A 260 8.17 -30.86 -26.18
C ALA A 260 9.24 -30.38 -25.18
N VAL A 261 10.46 -30.90 -25.37
CA VAL A 261 11.65 -30.60 -24.57
C VAL A 261 12.30 -29.34 -25.13
N GLU A 262 12.79 -28.50 -24.20
CA GLU A 262 13.65 -27.32 -24.39
C GLU A 262 12.99 -25.99 -24.79
N ALA A 263 12.45 -25.31 -23.78
CA ALA A 263 12.65 -23.88 -23.63
C ALA A 263 13.22 -23.62 -22.22
N ALA A 264 14.55 -23.43 -22.20
CA ALA A 264 15.34 -22.64 -21.27
C ALA A 264 14.83 -22.50 -19.81
N ALA A 265 15.45 -23.29 -18.92
CA ALA A 265 15.81 -22.90 -17.55
C ALA A 265 14.86 -21.92 -16.85
N ALA A 266 13.66 -22.38 -16.52
CA ALA A 266 12.97 -21.87 -15.34
C ALA A 266 13.82 -22.27 -14.14
N VAL A 267 14.75 -21.38 -13.73
CA VAL A 267 15.29 -21.41 -12.38
C VAL A 267 14.07 -21.39 -11.48
N SER A 268 13.80 -22.49 -10.77
CA SER A 268 12.90 -22.47 -9.62
C SER A 268 13.51 -21.47 -8.64
N LYS A 269 13.17 -20.17 -8.78
CA LYS A 269 13.48 -19.18 -7.75
C LYS A 269 12.68 -19.64 -6.54
N GLU A 270 13.38 -20.22 -5.57
CA GLU A 270 12.82 -20.56 -4.28
C GLU A 270 12.04 -19.34 -3.77
N GLU A 271 10.75 -19.55 -3.51
CA GLU A 271 9.89 -18.53 -2.90
C GLU A 271 10.49 -18.15 -1.54
N ASN A 272 10.80 -16.85 -1.38
CA ASN A 272 11.50 -16.33 -0.21
C ASN A 272 11.09 -14.87 0.05
N ALA A 273 11.40 -14.39 1.26
CA ALA A 273 10.97 -13.08 1.71
C ALA A 273 11.57 -11.90 0.93
N GLY A 274 12.65 -12.11 0.17
CA GLY A 274 13.27 -11.09 -0.68
C GLY A 274 12.41 -10.60 -1.83
N LEU A 275 11.33 -11.34 -2.17
CA LEU A 275 10.35 -10.96 -3.19
C LEU A 275 9.30 -9.97 -2.67
N TYR A 276 9.31 -9.67 -1.37
CA TYR A 276 8.25 -8.90 -0.71
C TYR A 276 8.79 -7.58 -0.14
N GLN A 277 7.89 -6.61 -0.03
CA GLN A 277 8.04 -5.43 0.81
C GLN A 277 6.91 -5.36 1.83
N TYR A 278 7.15 -4.68 2.95
CA TYR A 278 6.12 -4.42 3.95
C TYR A 278 5.81 -2.93 4.05
N TYR A 279 4.52 -2.61 4.08
CA TYR A 279 3.97 -1.28 4.29
C TYR A 279 3.15 -1.27 5.58
N ASP A 280 3.28 -0.22 6.37
CA ASP A 280 2.60 -0.08 7.66
C ASP A 280 1.10 0.12 7.46
N GLU A 281 0.33 0.06 8.55
CA GLU A 281 -1.11 0.38 8.54
C GLU A 281 -1.39 1.80 8.00
N ASP A 282 -0.45 2.73 8.13
CA ASP A 282 -0.54 4.07 7.55
C ASP A 282 0.00 4.16 6.10
N GLY A 283 0.24 3.00 5.48
CA GLY A 283 0.74 2.82 4.11
C GLY A 283 2.21 3.13 3.91
N LYS A 284 2.94 3.55 4.95
CA LYS A 284 4.36 3.91 4.79
C LYS A 284 5.22 2.66 4.67
N ARG A 285 6.16 2.68 3.75
CA ARG A 285 7.17 1.63 3.61
C ARG A 285 7.95 1.44 4.91
N ALA A 286 7.93 0.22 5.42
CA ALA A 286 8.48 -0.11 6.73
C ALA A 286 10.02 0.01 6.79
N SER A 287 10.51 0.30 7.99
CA SER A 287 11.92 0.23 8.33
C SER A 287 12.08 -0.11 9.80
N GLY A 288 13.08 -0.93 10.12
CA GLY A 288 13.34 -1.40 11.48
C GLY A 288 12.52 -2.63 11.86
N TRP A 289 12.37 -2.85 13.17
CA TRP A 289 11.73 -4.05 13.71
C TRP A 289 10.20 -3.99 13.62
N ARG A 290 9.58 -5.14 13.33
CA ARG A 290 8.13 -5.37 13.46
C ARG A 290 7.84 -6.74 14.03
N THR A 291 6.71 -6.84 14.72
CA THR A 291 6.05 -8.09 15.10
C THR A 291 4.71 -8.10 14.39
N ILE A 292 4.59 -8.92 13.36
CA ILE A 292 3.48 -8.93 12.41
C ILE A 292 3.22 -10.37 11.96
N GLU A 293 2.07 -10.61 11.36
CA GLU A 293 1.81 -11.87 10.67
C GLU A 293 2.86 -12.14 9.59
N GLY A 294 3.13 -13.43 9.38
CA GLY A 294 4.10 -13.88 8.41
C GLY A 294 3.67 -13.61 6.96
N ILE A 295 4.56 -13.90 6.02
CA ILE A 295 4.24 -13.76 4.60
C ILE A 295 3.32 -14.92 4.21
N GLU A 296 2.14 -14.60 3.66
CA GLU A 296 1.17 -15.60 3.20
C GLU A 296 1.83 -16.58 2.20
N GLY A 297 1.58 -17.88 2.39
CA GLY A 297 2.18 -18.96 1.61
C GLY A 297 3.63 -19.31 1.95
N LEU A 298 4.34 -18.49 2.73
CA LEU A 298 5.70 -18.80 3.24
C LEU A 298 5.69 -19.19 4.70
N SER A 299 5.05 -18.38 5.53
CA SER A 299 4.99 -18.51 6.98
C SER A 299 3.77 -19.33 7.42
N GLN A 300 3.71 -19.73 8.68
CA GLN A 300 2.50 -20.34 9.21
C GLN A 300 1.41 -19.27 9.33
N GLU A 301 0.20 -19.62 8.88
CA GLU A 301 -0.97 -18.76 9.01
C GLU A 301 -1.32 -18.52 10.48
N ASP A 302 -1.91 -17.36 10.76
CA ASP A 302 -2.33 -16.90 12.10
C ASP A 302 -1.21 -16.80 13.16
N GLU A 303 0.06 -16.87 12.75
CA GLU A 303 1.20 -16.68 13.62
C GLU A 303 1.91 -15.35 13.37
N THR A 304 2.37 -14.72 14.46
CA THR A 304 3.18 -13.50 14.37
C THR A 304 4.65 -13.81 14.55
N TYR A 305 5.47 -13.16 13.71
CA TYR A 305 6.92 -13.29 13.72
C TYR A 305 7.57 -11.92 13.84
N ARG A 306 8.84 -11.92 14.24
CA ARG A 306 9.63 -10.70 14.30
C ARG A 306 10.47 -10.55 13.03
N PHE A 307 10.31 -9.43 12.34
CA PHE A 307 11.04 -9.11 11.12
C PHE A 307 11.87 -7.85 11.33
N TYR A 308 12.98 -7.75 10.59
CA TYR A 308 13.76 -6.52 10.50
C TYR A 308 13.79 -6.01 9.06
N PHE A 309 13.26 -4.81 8.84
CA PHE A 309 13.12 -4.21 7.52
C PHE A 309 14.18 -3.15 7.25
N LYS A 310 14.65 -3.10 6.01
CA LYS A 310 15.45 -2.01 5.47
C LYS A 310 14.86 -1.55 4.15
N ASN A 311 14.30 -0.34 4.13
CA ASN A 311 13.59 0.21 2.97
C ASN A 311 12.51 -0.78 2.47
N GLY A 312 11.61 -1.19 3.35
CA GLY A 312 10.48 -2.09 3.07
C GLY A 312 10.86 -3.56 2.91
N LYS A 313 12.10 -3.87 2.57
CA LYS A 313 12.55 -5.26 2.36
C LYS A 313 12.90 -5.93 3.69
N PRO A 314 12.34 -7.11 3.99
CA PRO A 314 12.75 -7.87 5.15
C PRO A 314 14.16 -8.41 4.95
N HIS A 315 14.97 -8.36 6.00
CA HIS A 315 16.18 -9.15 6.00
C HIS A 315 15.83 -10.63 6.17
N HIS A 316 16.45 -11.47 5.34
CA HIS A 316 16.26 -12.90 5.27
C HIS A 316 17.58 -13.56 4.90
N ALA A 317 17.70 -14.85 5.20
CA ALA A 317 18.79 -15.68 4.71
C ALA A 317 18.54 -16.10 3.26
N GLU A 318 19.59 -16.24 2.43
CA GLU A 318 19.43 -16.85 1.10
C GLU A 318 19.00 -18.32 1.20
N SER A 319 19.53 -19.04 2.19
CA SER A 319 19.09 -20.39 2.55
C SER A 319 19.43 -20.67 4.02
N GLY A 320 18.69 -21.61 4.64
CA GLY A 320 18.93 -21.99 6.03
C GLY A 320 18.74 -20.81 7.01
N ILE A 321 19.79 -20.51 7.77
CA ILE A 321 19.80 -19.48 8.82
C ILE A 321 21.02 -18.58 8.66
N GLU A 322 20.81 -17.26 8.72
CA GLU A 322 21.88 -16.26 8.63
C GLU A 322 21.99 -15.40 9.89
N LEU A 323 23.24 -15.06 10.26
CA LEU A 323 23.55 -14.19 11.39
C LEU A 323 23.68 -12.71 10.99
N PHE A 324 22.73 -11.88 11.39
CA PHE A 324 22.74 -10.45 11.09
C PHE A 324 22.96 -9.57 12.31
N SER A 325 23.49 -8.37 12.08
CA SER A 325 23.71 -7.39 13.14
C SER A 325 22.80 -6.18 13.01
N VAL A 326 22.03 -5.91 14.06
CA VAL A 326 21.23 -4.70 14.25
C VAL A 326 21.70 -4.01 15.51
N ASP A 327 22.08 -2.73 15.41
CA ASP A 327 22.56 -1.93 16.56
C ASP A 327 23.62 -2.64 17.42
N SER A 328 24.61 -3.26 16.76
CA SER A 328 25.71 -4.04 17.37
C SER A 328 25.29 -5.33 18.09
N LYS A 329 24.03 -5.74 18.02
CA LYS A 329 23.52 -7.01 18.54
C LYS A 329 23.38 -8.02 17.39
N LYS A 330 23.64 -9.29 17.65
CA LYS A 330 23.54 -10.39 16.67
C LYS A 330 22.20 -11.10 16.81
N TYR A 331 21.55 -11.36 15.68
CA TYR A 331 20.27 -12.05 15.52
C TYR A 331 20.42 -13.14 14.46
N ALA A 332 19.53 -14.13 14.48
CA ALA A 332 19.40 -15.14 13.44
C ALA A 332 18.12 -14.93 12.65
N PHE A 333 18.17 -15.07 11.33
CA PHE A 333 17.00 -15.00 10.44
C PHE A 333 16.98 -16.21 9.52
N ASN A 334 15.80 -16.75 9.22
CA ASN A 334 15.62 -17.79 8.21
C ASN A 334 15.35 -17.20 6.81
N ALA A 335 15.14 -18.06 5.81
CA ALA A 335 14.86 -17.63 4.43
C ALA A 335 13.50 -16.93 4.23
N LYS A 336 12.58 -17.10 5.19
CA LYS A 336 11.29 -16.39 5.25
C LYS A 336 11.43 -15.02 5.91
N GLY A 337 12.63 -14.62 6.32
CA GLY A 337 12.89 -13.36 7.01
C GLY A 337 12.45 -13.33 8.47
N GLU A 338 12.01 -14.47 9.02
CA GLU A 338 11.59 -14.59 10.40
C GLU A 338 12.83 -14.61 11.30
N MET A 339 12.84 -13.74 12.31
CA MET A 339 13.87 -13.75 13.34
C MET A 339 13.67 -14.95 14.26
N LEU A 340 14.76 -15.70 14.49
CA LEU A 340 14.75 -16.92 15.29
C LEU A 340 15.17 -16.66 16.74
N THR A 341 14.62 -17.46 17.65
CA THR A 341 14.98 -17.50 19.07
C THR A 341 15.44 -18.91 19.46
N GLY A 342 15.86 -19.12 20.71
CA GLY A 342 16.24 -20.43 21.21
C GLY A 342 17.57 -20.94 20.66
N LYS A 343 17.78 -22.27 20.76
CA LYS A 343 19.00 -22.94 20.27
C LYS A 343 18.89 -23.18 18.77
N GLN A 344 19.82 -22.64 17.99
CA GLN A 344 19.83 -22.77 16.53
C GLN A 344 21.15 -23.41 16.05
N SER A 345 21.05 -24.35 15.12
CA SER A 345 22.20 -24.96 14.45
C SER A 345 22.46 -24.23 13.13
N ILE A 346 23.57 -23.52 13.04
CA ILE A 346 23.86 -22.64 11.91
C ILE A 346 25.14 -23.11 11.23
N THR A 347 25.07 -23.31 9.92
CA THR A 347 26.22 -23.62 9.08
C THR A 347 26.82 -22.31 8.58
N GLY A 348 28.05 -22.00 9.01
CA GLY A 348 28.77 -20.82 8.55
C GLY A 348 29.17 -20.92 7.09
N GLN A 349 29.62 -19.80 6.51
CA GLN A 349 30.18 -19.76 5.16
C GLN A 349 31.44 -20.64 4.99
N ASP A 350 32.11 -20.96 6.09
CA ASP A 350 33.23 -21.91 6.16
C ASP A 350 32.78 -23.38 6.06
N GLY A 351 31.47 -23.64 5.95
CA GLY A 351 30.87 -24.96 5.95
C GLY A 351 30.79 -25.61 7.34
N VAL A 352 31.20 -24.89 8.40
CA VAL A 352 31.21 -25.44 9.76
C VAL A 352 29.86 -25.18 10.41
N THR A 353 29.18 -26.26 10.80
CA THR A 353 27.96 -26.17 11.61
C THR A 353 28.32 -25.99 13.09
N ALA A 354 27.69 -25.00 13.73
CA ALA A 354 27.81 -24.76 15.15
C ALA A 354 26.46 -24.41 15.78
N ASN A 355 26.30 -24.75 17.06
CA ASN A 355 25.15 -24.34 17.84
C ASN A 355 25.30 -22.89 18.30
N TYR A 356 24.22 -22.14 18.26
CA TYR A 356 24.10 -20.79 18.80
C TYR A 356 22.86 -20.74 19.69
N TYR A 357 22.81 -19.79 20.61
CA TYR A 357 21.62 -19.56 21.43
C TYR A 357 21.18 -18.11 21.36
N PHE A 358 19.90 -17.90 21.08
CA PHE A 358 19.25 -16.60 21.00
C PHE A 358 18.21 -16.51 22.10
N GLY A 359 18.20 -15.40 22.85
CA GLY A 359 17.16 -15.18 23.85
C GLY A 359 15.78 -14.98 23.20
N GLU A 360 14.74 -14.88 24.01
CA GLU A 360 13.39 -14.49 23.55
C GLU A 360 13.37 -13.12 22.86
N ASP A 361 14.31 -12.24 23.24
CA ASP A 361 14.54 -10.95 22.58
C ASP A 361 15.20 -11.08 21.20
N GLY A 362 15.57 -12.30 20.79
CA GLY A 362 16.29 -12.62 19.55
C GLY A 362 17.79 -12.38 19.62
N ILE A 363 18.32 -11.87 20.74
CA ILE A 363 19.72 -11.49 20.85
C ILE A 363 20.57 -12.72 21.14
N MET A 364 21.62 -12.90 20.34
CA MET A 364 22.61 -13.97 20.53
C MET A 364 23.25 -13.86 21.93
N ARG A 365 23.20 -14.96 22.67
CA ARG A 365 23.82 -15.11 23.99
C ARG A 365 25.21 -15.73 23.85
N THR A 366 26.09 -15.39 24.80
CA THR A 366 27.45 -15.92 24.88
C THR A 366 27.76 -16.39 26.31
N GLY A 367 28.84 -17.14 26.50
CA GLY A 367 29.26 -17.64 27.81
C GLY A 367 28.39 -18.78 28.32
N LYS A 368 28.34 -18.95 29.65
CA LYS A 368 27.54 -19.99 30.30
C LYS A 368 26.05 -19.68 30.17
N GLN A 369 25.27 -20.64 29.68
CA GLN A 369 23.82 -20.57 29.58
C GLN A 369 23.22 -21.83 30.18
N VAL A 370 22.03 -21.74 30.77
CA VAL A 370 21.25 -22.90 31.20
C VAL A 370 20.01 -22.92 30.35
N ILE A 371 19.88 -23.94 29.52
CA ILE A 371 18.84 -24.06 28.50
C ILE A 371 18.00 -25.29 28.84
N GLU A 372 16.68 -25.14 28.78
CA GLU A 372 15.76 -26.26 28.92
C GLU A 372 15.64 -26.98 27.57
N ASP A 373 15.78 -28.30 27.59
CA ASP A 373 15.52 -29.14 26.44
C ASP A 373 14.01 -29.27 26.24
N GLU A 374 13.50 -28.88 25.07
CA GLU A 374 12.06 -28.86 24.82
C GLU A 374 11.43 -30.27 24.78
N ASP A 375 12.23 -31.31 24.47
CA ASP A 375 11.74 -32.68 24.39
C ASP A 375 11.71 -33.36 25.76
N THR A 376 12.73 -33.11 26.60
CA THR A 376 12.87 -33.78 27.90
C THR A 376 12.47 -32.92 29.10
N GLY A 377 12.39 -31.60 28.93
CA GLY A 377 12.21 -30.63 30.01
C GLY A 377 13.45 -30.51 30.92
N GLU A 378 14.56 -31.12 30.57
CA GLU A 378 15.77 -31.12 31.40
C GLU A 378 16.59 -29.85 31.20
N ARG A 379 17.12 -29.32 32.31
CA ARG A 379 17.98 -28.14 32.28
C ARG A 379 19.41 -28.52 31.97
N GLN A 380 19.83 -28.23 30.75
CA GLN A 380 21.18 -28.48 30.27
C GLN A 380 22.08 -27.26 30.48
N ASN A 381 23.36 -27.51 30.73
CA ASN A 381 24.35 -26.45 30.91
C ASN A 381 25.17 -26.31 29.63
N TRP A 382 25.18 -25.11 29.07
CA TRP A 382 25.82 -24.81 27.80
C TRP A 382 26.91 -23.75 27.96
N TYR A 383 27.91 -23.78 27.08
CA TYR A 383 28.91 -22.74 26.96
C TYR A 383 29.07 -22.30 25.51
N PHE A 384 28.86 -21.01 25.26
CA PHE A 384 29.06 -20.37 23.97
C PHE A 384 30.28 -19.45 24.02
N GLU A 385 31.09 -19.43 22.97
CA GLU A 385 32.29 -18.58 22.89
C GLU A 385 31.96 -17.09 23.07
N THR A 386 32.79 -16.35 23.80
CA THR A 386 32.52 -14.96 24.20
C THR A 386 33.17 -13.92 23.30
N ASP A 387 34.18 -14.34 22.54
CA ASP A 387 35.08 -13.49 21.78
C ASP A 387 35.71 -14.28 20.61
N GLY A 388 36.52 -13.58 19.82
CA GLY A 388 37.18 -14.16 18.65
C GLY A 388 36.24 -14.40 17.46
N ALA A 389 36.76 -15.08 16.45
CA ALA A 389 36.02 -15.43 15.23
C ALA A 389 34.87 -16.41 15.51
N GLY A 390 34.96 -17.18 16.59
CA GLY A 390 33.93 -18.13 16.99
C GLY A 390 32.89 -17.59 17.97
N LYS A 391 32.92 -16.29 18.30
CA LYS A 391 31.98 -15.67 19.24
C LYS A 391 30.52 -16.09 18.97
N GLY A 392 29.89 -16.66 19.98
CA GLY A 392 28.51 -17.15 19.94
C GLY A 392 28.39 -18.64 19.62
N ARG A 393 29.42 -19.28 19.05
CA ARG A 393 29.41 -20.71 18.75
C ARG A 393 29.47 -21.54 20.02
N GLY A 394 28.77 -22.66 20.02
CA GLY A 394 28.86 -23.68 21.05
C GLY A 394 30.29 -24.19 21.14
N TYR A 395 30.88 -24.06 22.32
CA TYR A 395 32.27 -24.40 22.54
C TYR A 395 32.50 -25.91 22.48
N HIS A 396 33.52 -26.33 21.75
CA HIS A 396 33.92 -27.73 21.62
C HIS A 396 35.32 -27.89 22.20
N GLY A 397 35.44 -28.53 23.35
CA GLY A 397 36.71 -28.69 24.06
C GLY A 397 36.59 -28.67 25.59
N ILE A 398 37.73 -28.52 26.26
CA ILE A 398 37.80 -28.45 27.73
C ILE A 398 38.08 -27.01 28.18
N LYS A 399 37.16 -26.41 28.93
CA LYS A 399 37.27 -25.05 29.47
C LYS A 399 37.10 -25.04 30.98
N ASP A 400 38.03 -24.42 31.69
CA ASP A 400 38.05 -24.37 33.16
C ASP A 400 37.92 -25.75 33.81
N GLY A 401 38.48 -26.79 33.17
CA GLY A 401 38.40 -28.17 33.60
C GLY A 401 37.06 -28.87 33.32
N VAL A 402 36.11 -28.22 32.66
CA VAL A 402 34.82 -28.79 32.25
C VAL A 402 34.83 -29.11 30.76
N LEU A 403 34.33 -30.29 30.38
CA LEU A 403 34.27 -30.72 28.99
C LEU A 403 32.94 -30.31 28.34
N TYR A 404 33.01 -29.71 27.16
CA TYR A 404 31.87 -29.32 26.35
C TYR A 404 31.99 -29.92 24.94
N ILE A 405 30.89 -30.44 24.41
CA ILE A 405 30.77 -30.90 23.02
C ILE A 405 29.75 -30.01 22.33
N GLN A 406 30.21 -29.24 21.33
CA GLN A 406 29.37 -28.32 20.54
C GLN A 406 28.52 -27.38 21.42
N GLY A 407 29.06 -26.98 22.56
CA GLY A 407 28.44 -26.12 23.55
C GLY A 407 27.80 -26.85 24.73
N LEU A 408 27.38 -28.11 24.59
CA LEU A 408 26.72 -28.85 25.67
C LEU A 408 27.75 -29.40 26.67
N ARG A 409 27.58 -29.09 27.96
CA ARG A 409 28.39 -29.66 29.04
C ARG A 409 28.16 -31.16 29.10
N GLN A 410 29.25 -31.91 29.09
CA GLN A 410 29.22 -33.36 29.25
C GLN A 410 29.42 -33.71 30.72
N GLU A 411 28.55 -34.55 31.27
CA GLU A 411 28.59 -34.93 32.69
C GLU A 411 28.18 -36.39 32.90
N ALA A 412 28.62 -36.94 34.03
CA ALA A 412 28.21 -38.26 34.44
C ALA A 412 26.82 -38.25 35.05
N ASP A 413 26.10 -39.38 34.92
CA ASP A 413 24.92 -39.63 35.71
C ASP A 413 25.27 -39.51 37.21
N ARG A 414 24.33 -38.96 37.99
CA ARG A 414 24.50 -38.79 39.44
C ARG A 414 24.72 -40.12 40.15
N ASP A 415 24.11 -41.17 39.64
CA ASP A 415 24.21 -42.52 40.20
C ASP A 415 25.52 -43.20 39.82
N LEU A 416 26.13 -42.87 38.68
CA LEU A 416 27.42 -43.44 38.26
C LEU A 416 28.63 -42.67 38.80
N ARG A 417 28.46 -41.38 39.13
CA ARG A 417 29.50 -40.43 39.55
C ARG A 417 30.55 -40.06 38.50
N TYR A 418 30.97 -41.00 37.66
CA TYR A 418 31.93 -40.80 36.58
C TYR A 418 31.42 -41.40 35.28
N SER A 419 31.80 -40.78 34.15
CA SER A 419 31.44 -41.26 32.82
C SER A 419 32.56 -40.95 31.83
N PRO A 420 32.92 -41.88 30.93
CA PRO A 420 33.83 -41.62 29.84
C PRO A 420 33.14 -40.76 28.76
N VAL A 421 33.83 -39.75 28.27
CA VAL A 421 33.36 -38.87 27.20
C VAL A 421 34.44 -38.73 26.15
N GLU A 422 34.10 -38.98 24.89
CA GLU A 422 35.02 -38.84 23.77
C GLU A 422 35.04 -37.41 23.23
N LEU A 423 36.24 -36.87 23.03
CA LEU A 423 36.50 -35.56 22.42
C LEU A 423 37.64 -35.73 21.41
N ASP A 424 37.34 -35.50 20.12
CA ASP A 424 38.30 -35.61 19.00
C ASP A 424 39.09 -36.93 18.99
N GLY A 425 38.43 -38.06 19.28
CA GLY A 425 39.04 -39.39 19.33
C GLY A 425 39.82 -39.69 20.63
N VAL A 426 39.75 -38.81 21.63
CA VAL A 426 40.38 -39.00 22.94
C VAL A 426 39.29 -39.11 24.01
N SER A 427 39.31 -40.20 24.77
CA SER A 427 38.37 -40.41 25.89
C SER A 427 38.86 -39.71 27.16
N TYR A 428 38.02 -38.88 27.76
CA TYR A 428 38.24 -38.21 29.04
C TYR A 428 37.24 -38.73 30.07
N LEU A 429 37.62 -38.73 31.35
CA LEU A 429 36.68 -39.08 32.42
C LEU A 429 36.10 -37.80 33.03
N VAL A 430 34.78 -37.65 33.03
CA VAL A 430 34.09 -36.52 33.67
C VAL A 430 33.32 -36.98 34.91
N ASN A 431 33.08 -36.07 35.86
CA ASN A 431 32.19 -36.31 36.99
C ASN A 431 30.77 -35.75 36.75
N VAL A 432 29.89 -35.86 37.76
CA VAL A 432 28.51 -35.32 37.76
C VAL A 432 28.40 -33.80 37.57
N ASN A 433 29.50 -33.06 37.73
CA ASN A 433 29.56 -31.62 37.50
C ASN A 433 30.23 -31.28 36.15
N GLY A 434 30.48 -32.30 35.32
CA GLY A 434 31.21 -32.22 34.05
C GLY A 434 32.70 -31.92 34.17
N THR A 435 33.26 -31.95 35.37
CA THR A 435 34.69 -31.70 35.58
C THR A 435 35.51 -32.91 35.16
N VAL A 436 36.48 -32.69 34.28
CA VAL A 436 37.46 -33.68 33.83
C VAL A 436 38.33 -34.10 35.01
N GLN A 437 38.33 -35.39 35.31
CA GLN A 437 39.12 -36.00 36.36
C GLN A 437 40.57 -36.17 35.88
N LYS A 438 41.53 -35.75 36.71
CA LYS A 438 42.96 -35.77 36.37
C LYS A 438 43.78 -36.43 37.47
N ALA A 439 44.86 -37.08 37.07
CA ALA A 439 45.89 -37.51 38.00
C ALA A 439 46.79 -36.33 38.40
N SER A 440 47.40 -36.42 39.59
CA SER A 440 48.54 -35.57 39.93
C SER A 440 49.82 -36.21 39.41
N SER A 441 50.88 -35.42 39.20
CA SER A 441 52.18 -35.92 38.73
C SER A 441 52.82 -36.97 39.66
N GLY A 442 52.40 -37.02 40.94
CA GLY A 442 52.87 -38.00 41.92
C GLY A 442 51.94 -39.19 42.13
N SER A 443 50.76 -39.21 41.49
CA SER A 443 49.79 -40.31 41.62
C SER A 443 50.31 -41.57 40.91
N LYS A 444 49.94 -42.74 41.42
CA LYS A 444 50.19 -44.05 40.79
C LYS A 444 48.89 -44.82 40.69
N SER A 445 48.69 -45.50 39.57
CA SER A 445 47.62 -46.47 39.40
C SER A 445 47.97 -47.79 40.10
N SER A 446 47.00 -48.36 40.80
CA SER A 446 47.07 -49.70 41.38
C SER A 446 46.63 -50.80 40.39
N VAL A 447 45.78 -50.44 39.41
CA VAL A 447 45.33 -51.35 38.36
C VAL A 447 46.35 -51.47 37.22
N ARG A 448 47.05 -50.37 36.92
CA ARG A 448 48.06 -50.24 35.85
C ARG A 448 49.40 -49.78 36.41
N GLU A 449 50.02 -50.64 37.21
CA GLU A 449 51.33 -50.36 37.83
C GLU A 449 52.45 -50.16 36.79
N ASP A 450 52.28 -50.68 35.56
CA ASP A 450 53.20 -50.55 34.43
C ASP A 450 53.43 -49.11 33.97
N LEU A 451 52.43 -48.24 34.19
CA LEU A 451 52.46 -46.84 33.72
C LEU A 451 53.30 -45.92 34.62
N GLY A 452 53.58 -46.31 35.87
CA GLY A 452 54.37 -45.51 36.81
C GLY A 452 53.64 -44.29 37.40
N ASN A 453 54.36 -43.18 37.57
CA ASN A 453 53.82 -41.94 38.14
C ASN A 453 52.99 -41.16 37.11
N GLY A 454 52.02 -40.36 37.59
CA GLY A 454 51.18 -39.51 36.75
C GLY A 454 49.84 -40.13 36.35
N TYR A 455 49.47 -41.24 36.99
CA TYR A 455 48.23 -41.97 36.71
C TYR A 455 47.42 -42.18 37.99
N LYS A 456 46.09 -42.18 37.88
CA LYS A 456 45.19 -42.34 39.01
C LYS A 456 43.97 -43.18 38.61
N ASP A 457 43.54 -44.03 39.53
CA ASP A 457 42.36 -44.87 39.41
C ASP A 457 41.12 -44.11 39.93
N PHE A 458 40.04 -44.15 39.16
CA PHE A 458 38.73 -43.65 39.55
C PHE A 458 37.72 -44.78 39.39
N GLU A 459 37.11 -45.19 40.50
CA GLU A 459 36.07 -46.21 40.53
C GLU A 459 34.70 -45.53 40.51
N ASP A 460 33.81 -45.98 39.61
CA ASP A 460 32.39 -45.60 39.60
C ASP A 460 31.55 -46.48 40.56
N GLU A 461 30.26 -46.17 40.71
CA GLU A 461 29.38 -46.92 41.63
C GLU A 461 29.09 -48.36 41.17
N ASP A 462 29.32 -48.68 39.90
CA ASP A 462 29.19 -50.04 39.36
C ASP A 462 30.48 -50.87 39.53
N GLY A 463 31.54 -50.27 40.08
CA GLY A 463 32.84 -50.90 40.30
C GLY A 463 33.76 -50.91 39.07
N ASN A 464 33.43 -50.17 38.01
CA ASN A 464 34.36 -50.01 36.89
C ASN A 464 35.47 -49.04 37.30
N ILE A 465 36.71 -49.44 37.04
CA ILE A 465 37.89 -48.63 37.35
C ILE A 465 38.42 -48.00 36.07
N TRP A 466 38.46 -46.67 36.06
CA TRP A 466 39.00 -45.86 34.99
C TRP A 466 40.38 -45.32 35.38
N VAL A 467 41.41 -45.64 34.60
CA VAL A 467 42.77 -45.12 34.80
C VAL A 467 42.96 -43.86 33.96
N VAL A 468 43.26 -42.72 34.58
CA VAL A 468 43.46 -41.44 33.87
C VAL A 468 44.85 -40.87 34.08
N ASN A 469 45.37 -40.16 33.07
CA ASN A 469 46.66 -39.46 33.14
C ASN A 469 46.53 -38.01 33.70
N THR A 470 47.64 -37.26 33.71
CA THR A 470 47.67 -35.86 34.22
C THR A 470 46.84 -34.87 33.40
N GLN A 471 46.48 -35.22 32.16
CA GLN A 471 45.65 -34.45 31.25
C GLN A 471 44.17 -34.83 31.39
N GLY A 472 43.88 -35.94 32.08
CA GLY A 472 42.54 -36.48 32.30
C GLY A 472 42.06 -37.45 31.22
N GLN A 473 42.98 -37.93 30.38
CA GLN A 473 42.70 -38.90 29.33
C GLN A 473 42.67 -40.30 29.92
N ILE A 474 41.66 -41.08 29.57
CA ILE A 474 41.51 -42.49 29.97
C ILE A 474 42.58 -43.33 29.26
N GLN A 475 43.18 -44.25 30.00
CA GLN A 475 44.20 -45.18 29.53
C GLN A 475 43.62 -46.59 29.56
N ASN A 476 43.32 -47.12 28.38
CA ASN A 476 42.83 -48.48 28.22
C ASN A 476 43.95 -49.52 28.32
#